data_AF-W7DXX8-F1
#
_entry.id   AF-W7DXX8-F1
#
_cell.length_a   1.000
_cell.length_b   1.000
_cell.length_c   1.000
_cell.angle_alpha   90.00
_cell.angle_beta   90.00
_cell.angle_gamma   90.00
#
_symmetry.space_group_name_H-M   'P 1'
#
loop_
_entity.id
_entity.type
_entity.pdbx_description
1 polymer ?
#
loop_
_entity_poly.entity_id
_entity_poly.type
_entity_poly.pdbx_seq_one_letter_code
_entity_poly.pdbx_strand_id
1 'polypeptide(L)'
;MSVHMFLDKANLQVTDVAYMCAIRKKGLEAMKTAFLAFIHETGLKGKAYQAAQQYFEQAYIPLLDGMLLLNSALKRASEQLVEYYKIEVDSNSLQEEILRQQISRLNQLIDSAEQLMVSAPKGMMLHLDFEKVAIAYQEQKTKKNKKNWINYCHSTCAQAYYSRRLNN
;
A
#
# COMPACT_ATOMS: atom_id res chain seq x y z
N MET A 1 5.64 -9.07 18.88
CA MET A 1 5.34 -9.11 17.42
C MET A 1 6.04 -7.93 16.78
N SER A 2 6.69 -8.09 15.62
CA SER A 2 7.38 -7.02 14.88
C SER A 2 6.49 -6.53 13.74
N VAL A 3 6.47 -5.23 13.49
CA VAL A 3 5.76 -4.64 12.34
C VAL A 3 6.57 -4.82 11.06
N HIS A 4 5.90 -5.28 10.01
CA HIS A 4 6.46 -5.39 8.65
C HIS A 4 5.54 -4.69 7.65
N MET A 5 6.02 -3.59 7.09
CA MET A 5 5.30 -2.84 6.06
C MET A 5 6.13 -2.78 4.78
N PHE A 6 5.62 -3.38 3.71
CA PHE A 6 6.22 -3.33 2.38
C PHE A 6 5.36 -2.43 1.48
N LEU A 7 5.84 -1.22 1.21
CA LEU A 7 5.07 -0.21 0.49
C LEU A 7 4.64 -0.66 -0.91
N ASP A 8 5.51 -1.34 -1.66
CA ASP A 8 5.16 -1.84 -2.99
C ASP A 8 3.97 -2.82 -2.93
N LYS A 9 3.99 -3.74 -1.97
CA LYS A 9 2.89 -4.71 -1.76
C LYS A 9 1.63 -4.03 -1.27
N ALA A 10 1.75 -3.07 -0.35
CA ALA A 10 0.62 -2.32 0.16
C ALA A 10 -0.05 -1.49 -0.95
N ASN A 11 0.73 -0.81 -1.80
CA ASN A 11 0.20 -0.08 -2.95
C ASN A 11 -0.49 -1.00 -3.98
N LEU A 12 0.05 -2.20 -4.20
CA LEU A 12 -0.62 -3.21 -5.04
C LEU A 12 -1.97 -3.62 -4.43
N GLN A 13 -2.02 -3.90 -3.12
CA GLN A 13 -3.26 -4.22 -2.43
C GLN A 13 -4.29 -3.09 -2.52
N VAL A 14 -3.88 -1.83 -2.40
CA VAL A 14 -4.77 -0.67 -2.60
C VAL A 14 -5.33 -0.65 -4.02
N THR A 15 -4.50 -0.93 -5.02
CA THR A 15 -4.92 -0.98 -6.42
C THR A 15 -5.94 -2.10 -6.66
N ASP A 16 -5.68 -3.29 -6.10
CA ASP A 16 -6.59 -4.44 -6.19
C ASP A 16 -7.94 -4.13 -5.51
N VAL A 17 -7.91 -3.55 -4.30
CA VAL A 17 -9.12 -3.12 -3.59
C VAL A 17 -9.89 -2.08 -4.42
N ALA A 18 -9.22 -1.09 -4.99
CA ALA A 18 -9.86 -0.09 -5.83
C ALA A 18 -10.53 -0.70 -7.07
N TYR A 19 -9.87 -1.65 -7.73
CA TYR A 19 -10.42 -2.38 -8.88
C TYR A 19 -11.66 -3.20 -8.48
N MET A 20 -11.58 -3.97 -7.40
CA MET A 20 -12.70 -4.76 -6.91
C MET A 20 -13.89 -3.88 -6.50
N CYS A 21 -13.60 -2.74 -5.84
CA CYS A 21 -14.64 -1.76 -5.50
C CYS A 21 -15.28 -1.16 -6.76
N ALA A 22 -14.52 -0.87 -7.81
CA ALA A 22 -15.08 -0.36 -9.07
C ALA A 22 -16.03 -1.36 -9.73
N ILE A 23 -15.65 -2.64 -9.79
CA ILE A 23 -16.52 -3.71 -10.30
C ILE A 23 -17.79 -3.82 -9.47
N ARG A 24 -17.64 -3.86 -8.14
CA ARG A 24 -18.78 -4.02 -7.23
C ARG A 24 -19.73 -2.83 -7.30
N LYS A 25 -19.21 -1.61 -7.42
CA LYS A 25 -20.01 -0.39 -7.65
C LYS A 25 -20.88 -0.53 -8.90
N LYS A 26 -20.28 -0.91 -10.02
CA LYS A 26 -21.00 -1.11 -11.30
C LYS A 26 -22.11 -2.16 -11.16
N GLY A 27 -21.83 -3.27 -10.49
CA GLY A 27 -22.83 -4.32 -10.23
C GLY A 27 -23.98 -3.84 -9.35
N LEU A 28 -23.68 -3.10 -8.28
CA LEU A 28 -24.68 -2.53 -7.38
C LEU A 28 -25.56 -1.49 -8.07
N GLU A 29 -24.98 -0.61 -8.90
CA GLU A 29 -25.73 0.38 -9.69
C GLU A 29 -26.64 -0.29 -10.73
N ALA A 30 -26.16 -1.35 -11.39
CA ALA A 30 -26.99 -2.14 -12.31
C ALA A 30 -28.16 -2.82 -11.57
N MET A 31 -27.91 -3.43 -10.41
CA MET A 31 -28.98 -4.02 -9.59
C MET A 31 -29.99 -2.97 -9.13
N LYS A 32 -29.52 -1.80 -8.66
CA LYS A 32 -30.41 -0.70 -8.25
C LYS A 32 -31.29 -0.23 -9.41
N THR A 33 -30.72 -0.12 -10.61
CA THR A 33 -31.46 0.25 -11.82
C THR A 33 -32.54 -0.78 -12.17
N ALA A 34 -32.20 -2.08 -12.12
CA ALA A 34 -33.16 -3.16 -12.37
C ALA A 34 -34.28 -3.18 -11.31
N PHE A 35 -33.96 -2.94 -10.05
CA PHE A 35 -34.96 -2.91 -8.98
C PHE A 35 -35.89 -1.70 -9.11
N LEU A 36 -35.36 -0.53 -9.46
CA LEU A 36 -36.19 0.63 -9.74
C LEU A 36 -37.11 0.39 -10.94
N ALA A 37 -36.62 -0.23 -12.02
CA ALA A 37 -37.48 -0.61 -13.15
C ALA A 37 -38.61 -1.56 -12.71
N PHE A 38 -38.31 -2.56 -11.88
CA PHE A 38 -39.29 -3.47 -11.31
C PHE A 38 -40.33 -2.76 -10.43
N ILE A 39 -39.90 -1.84 -9.57
CA ILE A 39 -40.79 -1.07 -8.67
C ILE A 39 -41.77 -0.20 -9.47
N HIS A 40 -41.35 0.35 -10.62
CA HIS A 40 -42.16 1.25 -11.44
C HIS A 40 -42.92 0.53 -12.57
N GLU A 41 -42.83 -0.80 -12.67
CA GLU A 41 -43.59 -1.58 -13.63
C GLU A 41 -45.10 -1.55 -13.29
N THR A 42 -45.95 -1.29 -14.29
CA THR A 42 -47.40 -1.09 -14.09
C THR A 42 -48.27 -2.10 -14.83
N GLY A 43 -47.69 -2.89 -15.73
CA GLY A 43 -48.40 -3.90 -16.51
C GLY A 43 -48.88 -5.08 -15.65
N LEU A 44 -48.10 -5.47 -14.64
CA LEU A 44 -48.44 -6.54 -13.70
C LEU A 44 -49.18 -5.96 -12.48
N LYS A 45 -50.28 -6.62 -12.08
CA LYS A 45 -51.20 -6.13 -11.05
C LYS A 45 -51.55 -7.23 -10.05
N GLY A 46 -51.94 -6.82 -8.85
CA GLY A 46 -52.39 -7.72 -7.77
C GLY A 46 -51.67 -7.45 -6.46
N LYS A 47 -52.29 -7.86 -5.34
CA LYS A 47 -51.78 -7.59 -3.98
C LYS A 47 -50.38 -8.16 -3.75
N ALA A 48 -50.11 -9.36 -4.24
CA ALA A 48 -48.79 -9.99 -4.11
C ALA A 48 -47.70 -9.21 -4.86
N TYR A 49 -48.01 -8.73 -6.07
CA TYR A 49 -47.07 -7.96 -6.88
C TYR A 49 -46.77 -6.58 -6.25
N GLN A 50 -47.81 -5.87 -5.80
CA GLN A 50 -47.66 -4.59 -5.10
C GLN A 50 -46.86 -4.73 -3.80
N ALA A 51 -47.09 -5.81 -3.03
CA ALA A 51 -46.31 -6.09 -1.83
C ALA A 51 -44.82 -6.34 -2.16
N ALA A 52 -44.53 -7.01 -3.28
CA ALA A 52 -43.15 -7.20 -3.73
C ALA A 52 -42.50 -5.86 -4.14
N GLN A 53 -43.20 -5.01 -4.89
CA GLN A 53 -42.69 -3.67 -5.25
C GLN A 53 -42.37 -2.85 -3.99
N GLN A 54 -43.30 -2.80 -3.04
CA GLN A 54 -43.10 -2.11 -1.75
C GLN A 54 -41.91 -2.70 -0.96
N TYR A 55 -41.75 -4.02 -0.94
CA TYR A 55 -40.61 -4.64 -0.26
C TYR A 55 -39.27 -4.27 -0.91
N PHE A 56 -39.20 -4.25 -2.24
CA PHE A 56 -37.98 -3.82 -2.94
C PHE A 56 -37.66 -2.35 -2.68
N GLU A 57 -38.67 -1.50 -2.69
CA GLU A 57 -38.53 -0.07 -2.41
C GLU A 57 -38.07 0.18 -0.96
N GLN A 58 -38.68 -0.49 0.02
CA GLN A 58 -38.44 -0.21 1.44
C GLN A 58 -37.23 -0.95 2.02
N ALA A 59 -36.89 -2.14 1.50
CA ALA A 59 -35.80 -2.96 2.04
C ALA A 59 -34.58 -2.98 1.11
N TYR A 60 -34.77 -3.31 -0.17
CA TYR A 60 -33.63 -3.56 -1.06
C TYR A 60 -32.96 -2.27 -1.57
N ILE A 61 -33.72 -1.21 -1.88
CA ILE A 61 -33.10 0.05 -2.33
C ILE A 61 -32.18 0.64 -1.24
N PRO A 62 -32.61 0.82 0.04
CA PRO A 62 -31.72 1.28 1.10
C PRO A 62 -30.53 0.34 1.34
N LEU A 63 -30.73 -0.97 1.22
CA LEU A 63 -29.64 -1.95 1.35
C LEU A 63 -28.57 -1.76 0.27
N LEU A 64 -28.97 -1.58 -0.99
CA LEU A 64 -28.05 -1.32 -2.10
C LEU A 64 -27.28 -0.01 -1.91
N ASP A 65 -27.95 1.03 -1.40
CA ASP A 65 -27.29 2.30 -1.07
C ASP A 65 -26.28 2.14 0.07
N GLY A 66 -26.62 1.38 1.11
CA GLY A 66 -25.68 1.00 2.17
C GLY A 66 -24.46 0.25 1.63
N MET A 67 -24.66 -0.69 0.70
CA MET A 67 -23.56 -1.42 0.06
C MET A 67 -22.67 -0.52 -0.80
N LEU A 68 -23.25 0.46 -1.52
CA LEU A 68 -22.51 1.45 -2.28
C LEU A 68 -21.64 2.34 -1.37
N LEU A 69 -22.22 2.79 -0.25
CA LEU A 69 -21.50 3.55 0.77
C LEU A 69 -20.34 2.75 1.36
N LEU A 70 -20.59 1.50 1.78
CA LEU A 70 -19.55 0.61 2.31
C LEU A 70 -18.40 0.43 1.31
N ASN A 71 -18.73 0.20 0.04
CA ASN A 71 -17.75 0.03 -1.02
C ASN A 71 -16.88 1.29 -1.22
N SER A 72 -17.48 2.47 -1.13
CA SER A 72 -16.74 3.74 -1.19
C SER A 72 -15.85 3.96 0.05
N ALA A 73 -16.35 3.60 1.23
CA ALA A 73 -15.61 3.72 2.48
C ALA A 73 -14.41 2.76 2.52
N LEU A 74 -14.60 1.52 2.05
CA LEU A 74 -13.54 0.51 1.98
C LEU A 74 -12.39 0.96 1.07
N LYS A 75 -12.71 1.47 -0.13
CA LYS A 75 -11.71 2.04 -1.05
C LYS A 75 -10.92 3.17 -0.39
N ARG A 76 -11.62 4.11 0.27
CA ARG A 76 -10.96 5.23 0.96
C ARG A 76 -10.07 4.74 2.11
N ALA A 77 -10.55 3.79 2.90
CA ALA A 77 -9.78 3.24 4.02
C ALA A 77 -8.49 2.54 3.55
N SER A 78 -8.53 1.82 2.42
CA SER A 78 -7.31 1.20 1.88
C SER A 78 -6.30 2.25 1.41
N GLU A 79 -6.76 3.32 0.75
CA GLU A 79 -5.90 4.44 0.32
C GLU A 79 -5.25 5.13 1.54
N GLN A 80 -6.06 5.45 2.56
CA GLN A 80 -5.62 6.12 3.77
C GLN A 80 -4.57 5.32 4.56
N LEU A 81 -4.69 3.99 4.59
CA LEU A 81 -3.73 3.14 5.31
C LEU A 81 -2.29 3.38 4.85
N VAL A 82 -2.07 3.48 3.53
CA VAL A 82 -0.74 3.68 2.96
C VAL A 82 -0.28 5.13 3.12
N GLU A 83 -1.18 6.10 2.98
CA GLU A 83 -0.89 7.51 3.20
C GLU A 83 -0.47 7.79 4.64
N TYR A 84 -1.24 7.32 5.61
CA TYR A 84 -0.92 7.48 7.03
C TYR A 84 0.39 6.82 7.41
N TYR A 85 0.71 5.65 6.87
CA TYR A 85 2.02 5.05 7.09
C TYR A 85 3.16 5.97 6.59
N LYS A 86 3.02 6.57 5.41
CA LYS A 86 4.06 7.45 4.84
C LYS A 86 4.25 8.75 5.64
N ILE A 87 3.17 9.25 6.25
CA ILE A 87 3.18 10.48 7.05
C ILE A 87 3.73 10.20 8.45
N GLU A 88 3.20 9.18 9.12
CA GLU A 88 3.42 8.94 10.55
C GLU A 88 4.62 8.03 10.85
N VAL A 89 5.07 7.22 9.88
CA VAL A 89 6.12 6.21 10.09
C VAL A 89 7.35 6.51 9.24
N ASP A 90 7.29 6.22 7.93
CA ASP A 90 8.37 6.49 6.99
C ASP A 90 7.86 6.39 5.55
N SER A 91 8.44 7.20 4.66
CA SER A 91 8.34 7.05 3.20
C SER A 91 8.90 5.72 2.64
N ASN A 92 9.63 4.94 3.45
CA ASN A 92 10.26 3.68 3.07
C ASN A 92 9.56 2.45 3.68
N SER A 93 9.81 1.27 3.10
CA SER A 93 9.36 -0.01 3.70
C SER A 93 10.09 -0.30 5.00
N LEU A 94 9.38 -0.77 6.02
CA LEU A 94 9.89 -1.04 7.36
C LEU A 94 9.83 -2.53 7.70
N GLN A 95 10.92 -3.01 8.29
CA GLN A 95 10.96 -4.29 9.01
C GLN A 95 11.53 -3.97 10.40
N GLU A 96 10.64 -3.87 11.39
CA GLU A 96 10.97 -3.34 12.70
C GLU A 96 12.11 -4.12 13.38
N GLU A 97 12.05 -5.45 13.33
CA GLU A 97 13.10 -6.30 13.90
C GLU A 97 14.48 -6.02 13.31
N ILE A 98 14.59 -5.84 11.99
CA ILE A 98 15.86 -5.51 11.32
C ILE A 98 16.36 -4.14 11.78
N LEU A 99 15.45 -3.16 11.88
CA LEU A 99 15.80 -1.83 12.35
C LEU A 99 16.31 -1.87 13.80
N ARG A 100 15.64 -2.61 14.69
CA ARG A 100 16.07 -2.80 16.09
C ARG A 100 17.43 -3.48 16.18
N GLN A 101 17.68 -4.49 15.36
CA GLN A 101 18.99 -5.16 15.31
C GLN A 101 20.11 -4.22 14.84
N GLN A 102 19.83 -3.35 13.86
CA GLN A 102 20.78 -2.35 13.40
C GLN A 102 21.09 -1.30 14.48
N ILE A 103 20.06 -0.81 15.19
CA ILE A 103 20.23 0.10 16.33
C ILE A 103 21.09 -0.55 17.43
N SER A 104 20.79 -1.80 17.79
CA SER A 104 21.56 -2.54 18.80
C SER A 104 23.04 -2.68 18.41
N ARG A 105 23.34 -3.04 17.15
CA ARG A 105 24.72 -3.10 16.65
C ARG A 105 25.42 -1.74 16.68
N LEU A 106 24.72 -0.67 16.32
CA LEU A 106 25.28 0.68 16.37
C LEU A 106 25.61 1.09 17.80
N ASN A 107 24.75 0.79 18.77
CA ASN A 107 25.02 1.04 20.18
C ASN A 107 26.25 0.26 20.67
N GLN A 108 26.39 -1.02 20.32
CA GLN A 108 27.59 -1.80 20.65
C GLN A 108 28.88 -1.21 20.06
N LEU A 109 28.81 -0.64 18.85
CA LEU A 109 29.95 0.02 18.22
C LEU A 109 30.29 1.35 18.92
N ILE A 110 29.28 2.10 19.35
CA ILE A 110 29.47 3.33 20.15
C ILE A 110 30.15 2.96 21.47
N ASP A 111 29.63 1.99 22.20
CA ASP A 111 30.21 1.52 23.48
C ASP A 111 31.66 1.07 23.30
N SER A 112 31.94 0.31 22.23
CA SER A 112 33.30 -0.15 21.91
C SER A 112 34.24 1.02 21.57
N ALA A 113 33.76 1.99 20.80
CA ALA A 113 34.55 3.18 20.45
C ALA A 113 34.87 4.03 21.69
N GLU A 114 33.90 4.22 22.59
CA GLU A 114 34.08 4.92 23.85
C GLU A 114 35.09 4.21 24.76
N GLN A 115 35.01 2.87 24.90
CA GLN A 115 35.98 2.09 25.67
C GLN A 115 37.40 2.20 25.09
N LEU A 116 37.55 2.20 23.77
CA LEU A 116 38.85 2.39 23.11
C LEU A 116 39.40 3.80 23.37
N MET A 117 38.55 4.84 23.36
CA MET A 117 38.97 6.20 23.70
C MET A 117 39.44 6.33 25.16
N VAL A 118 38.79 5.62 26.09
CA VAL A 118 39.16 5.65 27.52
C VAL A 118 40.42 4.82 27.82
N SER A 119 40.60 3.69 27.11
CA SER A 119 41.74 2.79 27.31
C SER A 119 42.98 3.15 26.48
N ALA A 120 42.85 4.04 25.50
CA ALA A 120 43.99 4.51 24.71
C ALA A 120 44.98 5.29 25.58
N PRO A 121 46.29 4.98 25.53
CA PRO A 121 47.30 5.73 26.26
C PRO A 121 47.33 7.19 25.79
N LYS A 122 47.42 8.13 26.74
CA LYS A 122 47.54 9.58 26.48
C LYS A 122 48.67 9.82 25.46
N GLY A 123 48.30 10.09 24.22
CA GLY A 123 49.22 10.32 23.09
C GLY A 123 48.87 9.54 21.81
N MET A 124 48.03 8.49 21.88
CA MET A 124 47.56 7.79 20.68
C MET A 124 46.22 8.38 20.22
N MET A 125 46.24 9.21 19.20
CA MET A 125 45.01 9.73 18.58
C MET A 125 44.39 8.61 17.74
N LEU A 126 43.37 7.93 18.28
CA LEU A 126 42.51 7.04 17.51
C LEU A 126 41.61 7.89 16.60
N HIS A 127 42.07 8.13 15.37
CA HIS A 127 41.24 8.74 14.34
C HIS A 127 40.27 7.67 13.81
N LEU A 128 39.09 7.60 14.44
CA LEU A 128 37.95 6.84 13.91
C LEU A 128 37.30 7.72 12.83
N ASP A 129 37.61 7.46 11.55
CA ASP A 129 37.04 8.19 10.39
C ASP A 129 35.55 7.86 10.21
N PHE A 130 34.69 8.37 11.09
CA PHE A 130 33.23 8.25 10.94
C PHE A 130 32.75 8.79 9.58
N GLU A 131 33.49 9.74 8.99
CA GLU A 131 33.26 10.25 7.64
C GLU A 131 33.39 9.17 6.56
N LYS A 132 34.39 8.28 6.64
CA LYS A 132 34.54 7.15 5.69
C LYS A 132 33.42 6.14 5.83
N VAL A 133 32.97 5.88 7.07
CA VAL A 133 31.83 5.00 7.33
C VAL A 133 30.54 5.60 6.77
N ALA A 134 30.33 6.90 6.96
CA ALA A 134 29.19 7.63 6.40
C ALA A 134 29.20 7.62 4.86
N ILE A 135 30.37 7.85 4.24
CA ILE A 135 30.55 7.76 2.78
C ILE A 135 30.23 6.34 2.28
N ALA A 136 30.77 5.30 2.92
CA ALA A 136 30.50 3.91 2.54
C ALA A 136 29.01 3.54 2.66
N TYR A 137 28.32 4.05 3.69
CA TYR A 137 26.87 3.86 3.83
C TYR A 137 26.08 4.56 2.72
N GLN A 138 26.45 5.80 2.35
CA GLN A 138 25.83 6.51 1.23
C GLN A 138 26.08 5.81 -0.11
N GLU A 139 27.27 5.26 -0.32
CA GLU A 139 27.59 4.45 -1.51
C GLU A 139 26.73 3.18 -1.61
N GLN A 140 26.45 2.52 -0.49
CA GLN A 140 25.55 1.36 -0.49
C GLN A 140 24.12 1.76 -0.84
N LYS A 141 23.64 2.89 -0.32
CA LYS A 141 22.30 3.43 -0.63
C LYS A 141 22.19 3.78 -2.12
N THR A 142 23.20 4.42 -2.70
CA THR A 142 23.23 4.76 -4.13
C THR A 142 23.35 3.53 -5.03
N LYS A 143 24.16 2.52 -4.66
CA LYS A 143 24.24 1.23 -5.38
C LYS A 143 22.89 0.51 -5.40
N LYS A 144 22.19 0.46 -4.26
CA LYS A 144 20.84 -0.13 -4.18
C LYS A 144 19.83 0.63 -5.02
N ASN A 145 19.86 1.97 -4.98
CA ASN A 145 18.99 2.81 -5.78
C ASN A 145 19.26 2.65 -7.28
N LYS A 146 20.53 2.59 -7.69
CA LYS A 146 20.94 2.35 -9.09
C LYS A 146 20.51 0.97 -9.57
N LYS A 147 20.60 -0.06 -8.73
CA LYS A 147 20.11 -1.42 -9.06
C LYS A 147 18.59 -1.43 -9.26
N ASN A 148 17.84 -0.73 -8.40
CA ASN A 148 16.40 -0.56 -8.59
C ASN A 148 16.06 0.18 -9.88
N TRP A 149 16.80 1.23 -10.20
CA TRP A 149 16.61 2.01 -11.43
C TRP A 149 16.91 1.18 -12.69
N ILE A 150 17.98 0.38 -12.67
CA ILE A 150 18.32 -0.55 -13.77
C ILE A 150 17.21 -1.59 -13.96
N ASN A 151 16.68 -2.17 -12.88
CA ASN A 151 15.59 -3.14 -12.95
C ASN A 151 14.32 -2.52 -13.55
N TYR A 152 14.01 -1.27 -13.20
CA TYR A 152 12.88 -0.52 -13.77
C TYR A 152 13.04 -0.25 -15.27
N CYS A 153 14.23 0.15 -15.72
CA CYS A 153 14.54 0.30 -17.15
C CYS A 153 14.44 -1.04 -17.90
N HIS A 154 14.90 -2.14 -17.31
CA HIS A 154 14.78 -3.45 -17.93
C HIS A 154 13.32 -3.91 -18.08
N SER A 155 12.46 -3.67 -17.08
CA SER A 155 11.05 -4.07 -17.17
C SER A 155 10.27 -3.24 -18.20
N THR A 156 10.53 -1.93 -18.27
CA THR A 156 9.90 -1.03 -19.25
C THR A 156 10.35 -1.31 -20.68
N CYS A 157 11.65 -1.58 -20.89
CA CYS A 157 12.15 -2.05 -22.19
C CYS A 157 11.55 -3.41 -22.59
N ALA A 158 11.39 -4.35 -21.66
CA ALA A 158 10.77 -5.65 -21.93
C ALA A 158 9.29 -5.50 -22.33
N GLN A 159 8.53 -4.62 -21.65
CA GLN A 159 7.16 -4.30 -22.02
C GLN A 159 7.07 -3.64 -23.40
N ALA A 160 7.93 -2.66 -23.71
CA ALA A 160 7.96 -2.01 -25.02
C ALA A 160 8.30 -2.99 -26.16
N TYR A 161 9.22 -3.94 -25.93
CA TYR A 161 9.54 -5.00 -26.89
C TYR A 161 8.35 -5.94 -27.13
N TYR A 162 7.68 -6.39 -26.06
CA TYR A 162 6.49 -7.24 -26.17
C TYR A 162 5.33 -6.53 -26.90
N SER A 163 5.10 -5.25 -26.62
CA SER A 163 4.06 -4.45 -27.29
C SER A 163 4.33 -4.24 -28.78
N ARG A 164 5.60 -4.11 -29.21
CA ARG A 164 5.94 -4.07 -30.64
C ARG A 164 5.76 -5.41 -31.35
N ARG A 165 5.97 -6.53 -30.65
CA ARG A 165 5.81 -7.88 -31.22
C ARG A 165 4.35 -8.30 -31.39
N LEU A 166 3.44 -7.77 -30.57
CA LEU A 166 2.00 -8.04 -30.68
C LEU A 166 1.29 -7.17 -31.72
N ASN A 167 1.92 -6.08 -32.18
CA ASN A 167 1.39 -5.15 -33.18
C ASN A 167 1.96 -5.37 -34.59
N ASN A 168 2.76 -6.42 -34.80
CA ASN A 168 3.24 -6.92 -36.10
C ASN A 168 2.72 -8.34 -36.31
#